data_AF-A0A7S3KFV1-F1
#
_entry.id   AF-A0A7S3KFV1-F1
#
_cell.length_a   1.000
_cell.length_b   1.000
_cell.length_c   1.000
_cell.angle_alpha   90.00
_cell.angle_beta   90.00
_cell.angle_gamma   90.00
#
_symmetry.space_group_name_H-M   'P 1'
#
loop_
_entity.id
_entity.type
_entity.pdbx_description
1 polymer ?
#
loop_
_entity_poly.entity_id
_entity_poly.type
_entity_poly.pdbx_seq_one_letter_code
_entity_poly.pdbx_strand_id
1 'polypeptide(L)'
;MLEPHEDQENFEGVLVYSEEFTMPGTDELNNNELWGHHYPNILNAGRITHLPPNVPEDQVEEEMAKLEEEDKVLETLMGINEDAPIPPLESAWLMKVVGDNQPYNGDGEDEGTVTYSANVIKSLRWPGAYTVAYCGQYTNIYIGYGLKQGNVAYNPTTPPDVIEDPDENPEQPEPTPLEAPEEPLEPDTDEDNKKEGEGDEI
;
A
#
# COMPACT_ATOMS: atom_id res chain seq x y z
N MET A 1 13.35 -0.74 -35.36
CA MET A 1 14.49 0.17 -35.15
C MET A 1 13.91 1.57 -35.10
N LEU A 2 13.67 2.09 -33.90
CA LEU A 2 13.32 3.50 -33.70
C LEU A 2 14.61 4.16 -33.24
N GLU A 3 15.07 5.14 -34.01
CA GLU A 3 16.28 5.92 -33.71
C GLU A 3 16.12 6.65 -32.37
N PRO A 4 17.19 6.81 -31.57
CA PRO A 4 17.14 7.58 -30.35
C PRO A 4 16.99 9.07 -30.69
N HIS A 5 15.94 9.69 -30.16
CA HIS A 5 15.75 11.14 -30.23
C HIS A 5 16.75 11.80 -29.28
N GLU A 6 17.90 12.20 -29.81
CA GLU A 6 18.86 13.09 -29.15
C GLU A 6 18.14 14.43 -28.91
N ASP A 7 17.69 14.66 -27.68
CA ASP A 7 17.47 15.97 -27.04
C ASP A 7 16.50 15.75 -25.86
N GLN A 8 17.02 15.28 -24.73
CA GLN A 8 16.34 15.40 -23.44
C GLN A 8 17.28 16.14 -22.50
N GLU A 9 16.94 17.40 -22.21
CA GLU A 9 17.53 18.16 -21.12
C GLU A 9 17.47 17.32 -19.83
N ASN A 10 18.60 17.21 -19.12
CA ASN A 10 18.72 16.44 -17.89
C ASN A 10 17.69 16.91 -16.85
N PHE A 11 16.58 16.17 -16.75
CA PHE A 11 15.58 16.31 -15.70
C PHE A 11 15.95 15.31 -14.58
N GLU A 12 16.00 15.77 -13.32
CA GLU A 12 16.31 14.90 -12.18
C GLU A 12 15.33 13.72 -12.14
N GLY A 13 15.86 12.49 -12.25
CA GLY A 13 15.07 11.24 -12.26
C GLY A 13 14.90 10.56 -13.62
N VAL A 14 15.45 11.09 -14.72
CA VAL A 14 15.45 10.40 -16.02
C VAL A 14 16.60 9.39 -16.08
N LEU A 15 16.27 8.12 -16.29
CA LEU A 15 17.25 7.06 -16.52
C LEU A 15 17.95 7.29 -17.87
N VAL A 16 19.28 7.33 -17.84
CA VAL A 16 20.13 7.47 -19.03
C VAL A 16 20.85 6.16 -19.29
N TYR A 17 20.88 5.72 -20.55
CA TYR A 17 21.63 4.53 -20.93
C TYR A 17 23.13 4.82 -20.85
N SER A 18 23.87 3.89 -20.24
CA SER A 18 25.33 3.94 -20.26
C SER A 18 25.83 3.59 -21.67
N GLU A 19 26.56 4.51 -22.29
CA GLU A 19 27.15 4.33 -23.62
C GLU A 19 28.23 3.23 -23.65
N GLU A 20 28.81 2.90 -22.49
CA GLU A 20 29.88 1.89 -22.34
C GLU A 20 29.36 0.50 -21.90
N PHE A 21 28.03 0.30 -21.82
CA PHE A 21 27.48 -0.97 -21.36
C PHE A 21 27.55 -2.06 -22.43
N THR A 22 28.31 -3.12 -22.14
CA THR A 22 28.31 -4.36 -22.94
C THR A 22 27.40 -5.40 -22.30
N MET A 23 26.46 -5.95 -23.07
CA MET A 23 25.56 -6.98 -22.55
C MET A 23 26.33 -8.25 -22.16
N PRO A 24 26.11 -8.80 -20.94
CA PRO A 24 26.68 -10.07 -20.52
C PRO A 24 26.28 -11.24 -21.42
N GLY A 25 27.04 -12.34 -21.36
CA GLY A 25 26.71 -13.56 -22.10
C GLY A 25 25.37 -14.17 -21.66
N THR A 26 24.71 -14.93 -22.54
CA THR A 26 23.39 -15.51 -22.22
C THR A 26 23.38 -16.39 -20.96
N ASP A 27 24.48 -17.10 -20.70
CA ASP A 27 24.62 -17.95 -19.50
C ASP A 27 24.75 -17.09 -18.23
N GLU A 28 25.47 -15.97 -18.30
CA GLU A 28 25.61 -15.01 -17.20
C GLU A 28 24.28 -14.35 -16.87
N LEU A 29 23.49 -14.00 -17.91
CA LEU A 29 22.14 -13.46 -17.78
C LEU A 29 21.15 -14.41 -17.10
N ASN A 30 21.52 -15.67 -16.85
CA ASN A 30 20.77 -16.61 -16.02
C ASN A 30 21.03 -16.42 -14.51
N ASN A 31 21.25 -15.18 -14.10
CA ASN A 31 21.36 -14.76 -12.70
C ASN A 31 20.33 -13.65 -12.42
N ASN A 32 19.51 -13.83 -11.39
CA ASN A 32 18.48 -12.85 -11.00
C ASN A 32 19.09 -11.50 -10.56
N GLU A 33 20.34 -11.48 -10.11
CA GLU A 33 21.02 -10.24 -9.67
C GLU A 33 21.36 -9.29 -10.83
N LEU A 34 21.39 -9.79 -12.08
CA LEU A 34 21.69 -8.99 -13.27
C LEU A 34 20.46 -8.30 -13.87
N TRP A 35 19.29 -8.52 -13.29
CA TRP A 35 18.03 -7.96 -13.76
C TRP A 35 17.42 -7.07 -12.70
N GLY A 36 17.08 -5.84 -13.10
CA GLY A 36 16.45 -4.86 -12.23
C GLY A 36 15.16 -4.30 -12.81
N HIS A 37 14.34 -3.72 -11.93
CA HIS A 37 13.08 -3.08 -12.33
C HIS A 37 13.33 -1.73 -12.99
N HIS A 38 12.89 -1.58 -14.24
CA HIS A 38 12.97 -0.31 -14.96
C HIS A 38 11.99 0.75 -14.43
N TYR A 39 10.82 0.33 -13.94
CA TYR A 39 9.78 1.24 -13.48
C TYR A 39 9.79 1.36 -11.94
N PRO A 40 9.44 2.53 -11.38
CA PRO A 40 9.24 2.70 -9.94
C PRO A 40 8.17 1.74 -9.39
N ASN A 41 8.28 1.40 -8.11
CA ASN A 41 7.27 0.56 -7.46
C ASN A 41 5.93 1.28 -7.34
N ILE A 42 4.85 0.50 -7.40
CA ILE A 42 3.49 0.99 -7.18
C ILE A 42 3.14 0.77 -5.71
N LEU A 43 2.86 1.86 -5.01
CA LEU A 43 2.39 1.92 -3.63
C LEU A 43 0.97 1.36 -3.52
N ASN A 44 0.57 0.91 -2.33
CA ASN A 44 -0.80 0.50 -2.00
C ASN A 44 -1.83 1.61 -2.26
N ALA A 45 -1.40 2.88 -2.19
CA ALA A 45 -2.20 4.04 -2.59
C ALA A 45 -2.47 4.15 -4.11
N GLY A 46 -1.91 3.23 -4.92
CA GLY A 46 -2.05 3.21 -6.38
C GLY A 46 -1.19 4.26 -7.11
N ARG A 47 -0.14 4.76 -6.46
CA ARG A 47 0.75 5.83 -6.97
C ARG A 47 2.21 5.40 -6.84
N ILE A 48 3.13 6.22 -7.34
CA ILE A 48 4.59 6.02 -7.20
C ILE A 48 5.21 6.90 -6.10
N THR A 49 4.43 7.82 -5.50
CA THR A 49 4.84 8.71 -4.40
C THR A 49 3.70 8.88 -3.41
N HIS A 50 4.03 9.07 -2.14
CA HIS A 50 3.07 9.45 -1.09
C HIS A 50 2.57 10.88 -1.29
N LEU A 51 1.32 11.12 -0.91
CA LEU A 51 0.75 12.46 -0.82
C LEU A 51 0.60 12.86 0.65
N PRO A 52 0.79 14.15 0.97
CA PRO A 52 0.60 14.63 2.34
C PRO A 52 -0.84 14.35 2.80
N PRO A 53 -1.02 13.70 3.96
CA PRO A 53 -2.34 13.47 4.54
C PRO A 53 -3.01 14.80 4.90
N ASN A 54 -4.34 14.83 4.87
CA ASN A 54 -5.13 16.02 5.18
C ASN A 54 -5.30 16.18 6.70
N VAL A 55 -4.18 16.36 7.40
CA VAL A 55 -4.11 16.59 8.84
C VAL A 55 -3.52 17.97 9.13
N PRO A 56 -3.68 18.52 10.35
CA PRO A 56 -3.01 19.75 10.76
C PRO A 56 -1.51 19.70 10.48
N GLU A 57 -0.90 20.82 10.08
CA GLU A 57 0.50 20.90 9.62
C GLU A 57 1.51 20.31 10.63
N ASP A 58 1.19 20.37 11.93
CA ASP A 58 1.97 19.79 13.04
C ASP A 58 2.00 18.26 13.06
N GLN A 59 1.06 17.60 12.39
CA GLN A 59 0.91 16.13 12.37
C GLN A 59 1.24 15.52 10.99
N VAL A 60 1.38 16.33 9.94
CA VAL A 60 1.66 15.86 8.57
C VAL A 60 2.95 15.04 8.51
N GLU A 61 4.01 15.48 9.18
CA GLU A 61 5.31 14.80 9.14
C GLU A 61 5.29 13.44 9.86
N GLU A 62 4.59 13.35 11.00
CA GLU A 62 4.44 12.09 11.73
C GLU A 62 3.60 11.07 10.96
N GLU A 63 2.50 11.51 10.34
CA GLU A 63 1.67 10.61 9.53
C GLU A 63 2.33 10.22 8.20
N MET A 64 3.10 11.11 7.57
CA MET A 64 3.90 10.77 6.39
C MET A 64 4.94 9.70 6.72
N ALA A 65 5.62 9.80 7.87
CA ALA A 65 6.58 8.79 8.30
C ALA A 65 5.91 7.41 8.53
N LYS A 66 4.69 7.39 9.08
CA LYS A 66 3.90 6.15 9.22
C LYS A 66 3.53 5.56 7.86
N LEU A 67 3.09 6.39 6.92
CA LEU A 67 2.77 5.95 5.55
C LEU A 67 4.00 5.39 4.82
N GLU A 68 5.17 6.00 5.01
CA GLU A 68 6.43 5.50 4.45
C GLU A 68 6.89 4.19 5.11
N GLU A 69 6.59 3.97 6.39
CA GLU A 69 6.90 2.71 7.08
C GLU A 69 6.00 1.56 6.60
N GLU A 70 4.71 1.82 6.44
CA GLU A 70 3.71 0.85 5.99
C GLU A 70 3.85 0.50 4.50
N ASP A 71 4.21 1.49 3.67
CA ASP A 71 4.22 1.37 2.22
C ASP A 71 5.46 2.07 1.63
N LYS A 72 6.58 1.36 1.67
CA LYS A 72 7.90 1.91 1.33
C LYS A 72 8.02 2.21 -0.17
N VAL A 73 8.51 3.40 -0.48
CA VAL A 73 9.04 3.71 -1.82
C VAL A 73 10.36 2.95 -1.97
N LEU A 74 10.41 2.03 -2.94
CA LEU A 74 11.59 1.23 -3.21
C LEU A 74 12.53 1.97 -4.14
N GLU A 75 13.82 1.65 -4.07
CA GLU A 75 14.82 2.23 -4.96
C GLU A 75 14.54 1.84 -6.42
N THR A 76 14.72 2.80 -7.34
CA THR A 76 14.68 2.53 -8.77
C THR A 76 15.77 1.54 -9.16
N LEU A 77 15.52 0.66 -10.13
CA LEU A 77 16.47 -0.37 -10.57
C LEU A 77 16.79 -1.46 -9.53
N MET A 78 15.95 -1.62 -8.50
CA MET A 78 16.02 -2.75 -7.58
C MET A 78 16.10 -4.09 -8.32
N GLY A 79 16.98 -4.98 -7.85
CA GLY A 79 17.16 -6.32 -8.41
C GLY A 79 15.95 -7.23 -8.23
N ILE A 80 15.62 -8.03 -9.24
CA ILE A 80 14.46 -8.94 -9.18
C ILE A 80 14.62 -10.08 -8.16
N ASN A 81 15.84 -10.30 -7.63
CA ASN A 81 16.13 -11.22 -6.54
C ASN A 81 15.57 -10.73 -5.19
N GLU A 82 15.33 -9.43 -5.04
CA GLU A 82 14.79 -8.82 -3.82
C GLU A 82 13.25 -8.85 -3.78
N ASP A 83 12.60 -9.27 -4.87
CA ASP A 83 11.15 -9.36 -4.94
C ASP A 83 10.59 -10.38 -3.95
N ALA A 84 9.50 -9.98 -3.27
CA ALA A 84 8.81 -10.84 -2.33
C ALA A 84 8.35 -12.16 -3.00
N PRO A 85 8.70 -13.33 -2.43
CA PRO A 85 8.30 -14.63 -2.98
C PRO A 85 6.79 -14.82 -2.94
N ILE A 86 6.28 -15.81 -3.67
CA ILE A 86 4.85 -16.10 -3.78
C ILE A 86 4.56 -17.41 -3.06
N PRO A 87 4.00 -17.42 -1.83
CA PRO A 87 3.70 -18.67 -1.15
C PRO A 87 2.81 -19.59 -2.01
N PRO A 88 3.13 -20.89 -2.18
CA PRO A 88 4.21 -21.68 -1.55
C PRO A 88 5.56 -21.71 -2.31
N LEU A 89 5.70 -20.93 -3.37
CA LEU A 89 6.92 -20.82 -4.18
C LEU A 89 7.95 -19.90 -3.50
N GLU A 90 9.23 -20.26 -3.61
CA GLU A 90 10.35 -19.56 -2.97
C GLU A 90 10.86 -18.35 -3.77
N SER A 91 10.30 -18.07 -4.94
CA SER A 91 10.67 -16.94 -5.80
C SER A 91 9.48 -16.37 -6.56
N ALA A 92 9.56 -15.10 -6.94
CA ALA A 92 8.60 -14.43 -7.82
C ALA A 92 8.92 -14.60 -9.32
N TRP A 93 10.13 -15.07 -9.63
CA TRP A 93 10.67 -15.15 -11.00
C TRP A 93 11.25 -16.54 -11.28
N LEU A 94 11.09 -16.99 -12.51
CA LEU A 94 11.67 -18.23 -13.02
C LEU A 94 12.51 -17.92 -14.24
N MET A 95 13.79 -18.28 -14.21
CA MET A 95 14.71 -18.11 -15.34
C MET A 95 14.99 -19.44 -16.01
N LYS A 96 15.16 -19.41 -17.33
CA LYS A 96 15.55 -20.58 -18.12
C LYS A 96 16.30 -20.13 -19.37
N VAL A 97 17.47 -20.73 -19.58
CA VAL A 97 18.18 -20.64 -20.86
C VAL A 97 17.58 -21.65 -21.84
N VAL A 98 17.32 -21.22 -23.07
CA VAL A 98 16.80 -22.04 -24.16
C VAL A 98 17.68 -21.91 -25.39
N GLY A 99 17.76 -22.95 -26.22
CA GLY A 99 18.62 -22.96 -27.41
C GLY A 99 19.96 -23.63 -27.15
N ASP A 100 20.97 -23.27 -27.93
CA ASP A 100 22.29 -23.88 -27.89
C ASP A 100 23.27 -22.99 -27.12
N ASN A 101 23.75 -23.49 -25.98
CA ASN A 101 24.70 -22.79 -25.11
C ASN A 101 26.17 -22.98 -25.53
N GLN A 102 26.42 -23.71 -26.62
CA GLN A 102 27.78 -23.86 -27.11
C GLN A 102 28.31 -22.50 -27.63
N PRO A 103 29.52 -22.08 -27.23
CA PRO A 103 30.17 -20.92 -27.81
C PRO A 103 30.62 -21.24 -29.25
N TYR A 104 30.22 -20.38 -30.19
CA TYR A 104 30.64 -20.42 -31.58
C TYR A 104 31.57 -19.24 -31.88
N ASN A 105 32.53 -19.43 -32.78
CA ASN A 105 33.26 -18.28 -33.31
C ASN A 105 32.32 -17.52 -34.26
N GLY A 106 32.21 -16.20 -34.08
CA GLY A 106 31.51 -15.34 -35.02
C GLY A 106 32.19 -15.37 -36.38
N ASP A 107 31.41 -15.57 -37.43
CA ASP A 107 31.87 -15.50 -38.81
C ASP A 107 31.38 -14.17 -39.41
N GLY A 108 32.27 -13.23 -39.74
CA GLY A 108 31.92 -11.98 -40.43
C GLY A 108 32.22 -10.69 -39.64
N GLU A 109 31.25 -9.77 -39.58
CA GLU A 109 31.37 -8.46 -38.90
C GLU A 109 31.34 -8.58 -37.35
N ASP A 110 30.85 -9.70 -36.83
CA ASP A 110 30.84 -10.01 -35.39
C ASP A 110 32.15 -10.72 -35.01
N GLU A 111 33.24 -9.96 -34.82
CA GLU A 111 34.47 -10.50 -34.22
C GLU A 111 34.22 -10.87 -32.75
N GLY A 112 34.08 -12.17 -32.44
CA GLY A 112 33.91 -12.63 -31.07
C GLY A 112 33.36 -14.06 -30.91
N THR A 113 32.97 -14.39 -29.68
CA THR A 113 32.27 -15.65 -29.35
C THR A 113 30.76 -15.39 -29.31
N VAL A 114 30.00 -16.06 -30.17
CA VAL A 114 28.53 -15.95 -30.26
C VAL A 114 27.89 -17.22 -29.73
N THR A 115 26.80 -17.07 -28.96
CA THR A 115 26.02 -18.21 -28.45
C THR A 115 24.59 -18.11 -28.97
N TYR A 116 24.05 -19.20 -29.55
CA TYR A 116 22.69 -19.27 -30.08
C TYR A 116 21.68 -19.73 -29.03
N SER A 117 21.79 -19.17 -27.82
CA SER A 117 20.85 -19.37 -26.73
C SER A 117 20.20 -18.06 -26.35
N ALA A 118 18.96 -18.15 -25.85
CA ALA A 118 18.23 -17.03 -25.29
C ALA A 118 17.98 -17.28 -23.80
N ASN A 119 18.08 -16.22 -23.00
CA ASN A 119 17.64 -16.25 -21.61
C ASN A 119 16.17 -15.85 -21.55
N VAL A 120 15.33 -16.66 -20.91
CA VAL A 120 13.91 -16.39 -20.73
C VAL A 120 13.60 -16.30 -19.25
N ILE A 121 13.04 -15.16 -18.84
CA ILE A 121 12.56 -14.90 -17.49
C ILE A 121 11.04 -14.86 -17.55
N LYS A 122 10.42 -15.55 -16.60
CA LYS A 122 8.97 -15.61 -16.46
C LYS A 122 8.58 -15.09 -15.08
N SER A 123 7.61 -14.17 -15.04
CA SER A 123 6.98 -13.80 -13.78
C SER A 123 6.04 -14.91 -13.32
N LEU A 124 6.22 -15.35 -12.08
CA LEU A 124 5.30 -16.26 -11.41
C LEU A 124 4.14 -15.48 -10.78
N ARG A 125 4.33 -14.20 -10.47
CA ARG A 125 3.29 -13.33 -9.86
C ARG A 125 2.25 -12.89 -10.89
N TRP A 126 2.70 -12.65 -12.11
CA TRP A 126 1.86 -12.28 -13.24
C TRP A 126 2.04 -13.28 -14.37
N PRO A 127 1.30 -14.40 -14.37
CA PRO A 127 1.36 -15.38 -15.43
C PRO A 127 1.06 -14.74 -16.78
N GLY A 128 2.05 -14.76 -17.67
CA GLY A 128 1.99 -14.08 -18.96
C GLY A 128 3.06 -13.01 -19.15
N ALA A 129 3.70 -12.53 -18.07
CA ALA A 129 4.87 -11.65 -18.18
C ALA A 129 6.12 -12.47 -18.46
N TYR A 130 6.78 -12.13 -19.57
CA TYR A 130 8.03 -12.73 -20.01
C TYR A 130 9.05 -11.65 -20.39
N THR A 131 10.29 -11.88 -20.02
CA THR A 131 11.45 -11.13 -20.51
C THR A 131 12.35 -12.09 -21.26
N VAL A 132 12.75 -11.74 -22.47
CA VAL A 132 13.62 -12.57 -23.31
C VAL A 132 14.85 -11.76 -23.68
N ALA A 133 16.03 -12.31 -23.41
CA ALA A 133 17.31 -11.77 -23.83
C ALA A 133 17.95 -12.68 -24.87
N TYR A 134 18.39 -12.12 -25.99
CA TYR A 134 19.04 -12.83 -27.07
C TYR A 134 20.00 -11.90 -27.81
N CYS A 135 21.23 -12.36 -28.02
CA CYS A 135 22.22 -11.70 -28.88
C CYS A 135 22.41 -10.19 -28.60
N GLY A 136 22.60 -9.80 -27.33
CA GLY A 136 22.83 -8.40 -26.97
C GLY A 136 21.56 -7.54 -26.89
N GLN A 137 20.38 -8.11 -27.14
CA GLN A 137 19.10 -7.42 -27.07
C GLN A 137 18.18 -8.10 -26.05
N TYR A 138 17.27 -7.34 -25.45
CA TYR A 138 16.21 -7.88 -24.60
C TYR A 138 14.86 -7.24 -24.89
N THR A 139 13.79 -7.95 -24.55
CA THR A 139 12.42 -7.44 -24.68
C THR A 139 11.53 -7.99 -23.57
N ASN A 140 10.56 -7.17 -23.16
CA ASN A 140 9.55 -7.50 -22.16
C ASN A 140 8.19 -7.57 -22.84
N ILE A 141 7.47 -8.68 -22.65
CA ILE A 141 6.12 -8.88 -23.21
C ILE A 141 5.18 -9.41 -22.14
N TYR A 142 3.92 -8.97 -22.19
CA TYR A 142 2.85 -9.53 -21.38
C TYR A 142 1.76 -10.11 -22.29
N ILE A 143 1.49 -11.41 -22.13
CA ILE A 143 0.43 -12.12 -22.83
C ILE A 143 -0.32 -12.98 -21.80
N GLY A 144 -1.47 -12.51 -21.34
CA GLY A 144 -2.23 -13.19 -20.30
C GLY A 144 -3.58 -12.52 -20.01
N TYR A 145 -4.25 -13.02 -18.98
CA TYR A 145 -5.62 -12.60 -18.61
C TYR A 145 -5.68 -11.42 -17.63
N GLY A 146 -4.54 -10.86 -17.21
CA GLY A 146 -4.50 -9.79 -16.21
C GLY A 146 -4.82 -10.26 -14.79
N LEU A 147 -4.67 -11.56 -14.50
CA LEU A 147 -4.93 -12.13 -13.18
C LEU A 147 -3.62 -12.36 -12.41
N LYS A 148 -3.52 -11.78 -11.21
CA LYS A 148 -2.38 -11.94 -10.30
C LYS A 148 -2.42 -13.31 -9.66
N GLN A 149 -1.33 -14.06 -9.76
CA GLN A 149 -1.19 -15.36 -9.10
C GLN A 149 -1.05 -15.19 -7.59
N GLY A 150 -1.74 -16.04 -6.83
CA GLY A 150 -1.71 -16.01 -5.35
C GLY A 150 -2.59 -14.92 -4.73
N ASN A 151 -3.30 -14.11 -5.52
CA ASN A 151 -4.35 -13.25 -4.97
C ASN A 151 -5.61 -14.09 -4.70
N VAL A 152 -6.38 -13.68 -3.69
CA VAL A 152 -7.67 -14.30 -3.38
C VAL A 152 -8.54 -14.13 -4.61
N ALA A 153 -9.07 -15.24 -5.14
CA ALA A 153 -10.07 -15.18 -6.19
C ALA A 153 -11.17 -14.20 -5.73
N TYR A 154 -11.65 -13.34 -6.64
CA TYR A 154 -12.62 -12.29 -6.34
C TYR A 154 -13.66 -12.76 -5.33
N ASN A 155 -13.58 -12.25 -4.11
CA ASN A 155 -14.62 -12.37 -3.11
C ASN A 155 -15.47 -11.12 -3.24
N PRO A 156 -16.80 -11.23 -3.42
CA PRO A 156 -17.68 -10.09 -3.34
C PRO A 156 -17.36 -9.31 -2.07
N THR A 157 -17.18 -8.00 -2.19
CA THR A 157 -16.95 -7.14 -1.03
C THR A 157 -18.11 -7.34 -0.08
N THR A 158 -17.80 -7.56 1.20
CA THR A 158 -18.84 -7.53 2.24
C THR A 158 -19.55 -6.18 2.17
N PRO A 159 -20.86 -6.14 2.46
CA PRO A 159 -21.55 -4.86 2.57
C PRO A 159 -20.82 -3.98 3.59
N PRO A 160 -20.85 -2.64 3.40
CA PRO A 160 -20.25 -1.73 4.35
C PRO A 160 -20.86 -1.90 5.74
N ASP A 161 -20.07 -1.62 6.76
CA ASP A 161 -20.53 -1.68 8.15
C ASP A 161 -21.68 -0.67 8.36
N VAL A 162 -22.65 -1.07 9.18
CA VAL A 162 -23.76 -0.21 9.56
C VAL A 162 -23.21 0.89 10.48
N ILE A 163 -23.56 2.13 10.18
CA ILE A 163 -23.18 3.29 11.01
C ILE A 163 -23.84 3.12 12.37
N GLU A 164 -23.07 3.30 13.44
CA GLU A 164 -23.60 3.26 14.81
C GLU A 164 -24.64 4.36 15.00
N ASP A 165 -25.69 4.04 15.76
CA ASP A 165 -26.69 5.03 16.14
C ASP A 165 -26.02 6.15 16.96
N PRO A 166 -26.52 7.40 16.86
CA PRO A 166 -26.00 8.49 17.67
C PRO A 166 -26.18 8.20 19.17
N ASP A 167 -25.29 8.75 19.99
CA ASP A 167 -25.41 8.67 21.45
C ASP A 167 -26.81 9.11 21.91
N GLU A 168 -27.42 8.34 22.80
CA GLU A 168 -28.73 8.66 23.35
C GLU A 168 -28.67 9.99 24.12
N ASN A 169 -29.62 10.90 23.84
CA ASN A 169 -29.69 12.17 24.55
C ASN A 169 -29.91 11.91 26.05
N PRO A 170 -29.23 12.65 26.95
CA PRO A 170 -29.47 12.52 28.37
C PRO A 170 -30.94 12.80 28.69
N GLU A 171 -31.58 11.87 29.39
CA GLU A 171 -32.97 11.97 29.81
C GLU A 171 -33.20 13.31 30.50
N GLN A 172 -34.09 14.13 29.93
CA GLN A 172 -34.46 15.39 30.55
C GLN A 172 -35.38 15.08 31.73
N PRO A 173 -35.19 15.75 32.89
CA PRO A 173 -36.08 15.57 34.01
C PRO A 173 -37.52 15.88 33.59
N GLU A 174 -38.47 15.11 34.11
CA GLU A 174 -39.89 15.37 33.84
C GLU A 174 -40.23 16.84 34.19
N PRO A 175 -41.06 17.51 33.38
CA PRO A 175 -41.46 18.90 33.63
C PRO A 175 -42.23 19.08 34.96
N THR A 176 -42.63 17.98 35.59
CA THR A 176 -43.24 17.95 36.92
C THR A 176 -42.21 17.36 37.89
N PRO A 177 -41.78 18.11 38.92
CA PRO A 177 -40.96 17.53 39.99
C PRO A 177 -41.67 16.32 40.60
N LEU A 178 -40.96 15.21 40.76
CA LEU A 178 -41.50 13.99 41.39
C LEU A 178 -41.90 14.25 42.85
N GLU A 179 -41.23 15.20 43.50
CA GLU A 179 -41.54 15.71 44.83
C GLU A 179 -42.33 17.01 44.72
N ALA A 180 -43.57 16.97 45.22
CA ALA A 180 -44.37 18.17 45.42
C ALA A 180 -43.60 19.13 46.36
N PRO A 181 -43.55 20.44 46.09
CA PRO A 181 -43.01 21.40 47.04
C PRO A 181 -43.72 21.22 48.39
N GLU A 182 -42.96 21.13 49.49
CA GLU A 182 -43.55 21.11 50.83
C GLU A 182 -44.43 22.35 50.99
N GLU A 183 -45.75 22.15 51.10
CA GLU A 183 -46.67 23.23 51.41
C GLU A 183 -46.26 23.83 52.76
N PRO A 184 -46.07 25.16 52.86
CA PRO A 184 -45.77 25.77 54.15
C PRO A 184 -46.92 25.44 55.10
N LEU A 185 -46.59 24.78 56.22
CA LEU A 185 -47.52 24.51 57.31
C LEU A 185 -48.26 25.81 57.63
N GLU A 186 -49.59 25.78 57.50
CA GLU A 186 -50.43 26.90 57.92
C GLU A 186 -50.08 27.23 59.40
N PRO A 187 -49.87 28.50 59.75
CA PRO A 187 -49.59 28.87 61.12
C PRO A 187 -50.77 28.45 62.01
N ASP A 188 -50.48 27.62 63.01
CA ASP A 188 -51.43 27.10 63.99
C ASP A 188 -52.08 28.27 64.75
N THR A 189 -53.35 28.57 64.43
CA THR A 189 -54.10 29.69 65.00
C THR A 189 -54.71 29.41 66.38
N ASP A 190 -54.41 28.27 67.02
CA ASP A 190 -55.09 27.84 68.25
C ASP A 190 -54.32 28.07 69.58
N GLU A 191 -53.21 28.81 69.60
CA GLU A 191 -52.47 29.09 70.85
C GLU A 191 -52.97 30.28 71.69
N ASP A 192 -54.05 30.97 71.31
CA ASP A 192 -54.51 32.20 72.01
C ASP A 192 -55.69 32.03 72.98
N ASN A 193 -56.09 30.80 73.37
CA ASN A 193 -57.26 30.62 74.25
C ASN A 193 -57.06 29.72 75.48
N LYS A 194 -55.87 29.74 76.11
CA LYS A 194 -55.61 29.05 77.39
C LYS A 194 -54.95 29.92 78.46
N LYS A 195 -55.32 31.20 78.52
CA LYS A 195 -55.11 32.03 79.71
C LYS A 195 -56.42 32.69 80.12
N GLU A 196 -57.26 31.98 80.88
CA GLU A 196 -58.17 32.58 81.86
C GLU A 196 -58.92 31.49 82.67
N GLY A 197 -58.78 31.53 84.01
CA GLY A 197 -59.46 30.70 85.01
C GLY A 197 -58.63 29.48 85.47
N GLU A 198 -58.27 29.25 86.73
CA GLU A 198 -58.67 29.68 88.07
C GLU A 198 -57.40 29.44 88.95
N GLY A 199 -57.02 30.20 89.98
CA GLY A 199 -57.84 30.80 91.03
C GLY A 199 -58.01 29.81 92.19
N ASP A 200 -57.28 30.03 93.29
CA ASP A 200 -57.54 29.62 94.68
C ASP A 200 -57.24 28.15 95.11
N GLU A 201 -56.23 27.95 95.99
CA GLU A 201 -56.31 27.79 97.48
C GLU A 201 -56.77 26.36 97.86
N ILE A 202 -56.04 25.50 98.60
CA ILE A 202 -55.33 25.57 99.90
C ILE A 202 -54.29 24.45 99.96
#